data_AF-A0A6L9IQU8-F1
#
_entry.id   AF-A0A6L9IQU8-F1
#
_cell.length_a   1.000
_cell.length_b   1.000
_cell.length_c   1.000
_cell.angle_alpha   90.00
_cell.angle_beta   90.00
_cell.angle_gamma   90.00
#
_symmetry.space_group_name_H-M   'P 1'
#
loop_
_entity.id
_entity.type
_entity.pdbx_description
1 polymer ?
#
loop_
_entity_poly.entity_id
_entity_poly.type
_entity_poly.pdbx_seq_one_letter_code
_entity_poly.pdbx_strand_id
1 'polypeptide(L)'
;VGQPPPDTLDPNQRPSPLGQSSGSPSSVATLALPMLSPDEVRTAVEAGSEDPGVYLAAARYAAENNDAELATNMLAVGGDFADDPAGYWVTAIDIAAEADNAHMAVALANQILLAAERQDYYPTVYSTLGEALYRAALTPGNFDFEGVRDLVESFRNAHPLVRTMIARALITFDRLIAFQSAENVLEAILNTDIPMQEARLVLGELYAARGDSEAARLEWEAVLEGDRVSPWLRDRARALLAELPR
;
A
#
# COMPACT_ATOMS: atom_id res chain seq x y z
N VAL A 1 14.27 -43.27 -36.95
CA VAL A 1 14.04 -41.81 -37.07
C VAL A 1 13.02 -41.46 -36.00
N GLY A 2 13.50 -41.12 -34.80
CA GLY A 2 12.67 -40.79 -33.64
C GLY A 2 12.83 -39.32 -33.31
N GLN A 3 11.73 -38.59 -33.19
CA GLN A 3 11.72 -37.20 -32.73
C GLN A 3 12.16 -37.12 -31.26
N PRO A 4 12.92 -36.10 -30.85
CA PRO A 4 13.17 -35.82 -29.44
C PRO A 4 11.92 -35.17 -28.79
N PRO A 5 11.72 -35.34 -27.47
CA PRO A 5 10.60 -34.74 -26.73
C PRO A 5 10.82 -33.23 -26.50
N PRO A 6 9.74 -32.47 -26.22
CA PRO A 6 9.81 -31.03 -26.01
C PRO A 6 10.49 -30.66 -24.67
N ASP A 7 11.25 -29.58 -24.71
CA ASP A 7 11.94 -28.98 -23.57
C ASP A 7 10.98 -28.68 -22.41
N THR A 8 11.27 -29.30 -21.26
CA THR A 8 10.71 -28.90 -19.96
C THR A 8 11.40 -27.61 -19.50
N LEU A 9 10.65 -26.51 -19.49
CA LEU A 9 11.08 -25.25 -18.87
C LEU A 9 11.30 -25.44 -17.37
N ASP A 10 12.47 -25.00 -16.89
CA ASP A 10 12.90 -25.05 -15.49
C ASP A 10 12.13 -24.03 -14.63
N PRO A 11 11.35 -24.47 -13.63
CA PRO A 11 10.59 -23.57 -12.75
C PRO A 11 11.46 -22.73 -11.79
N ASN A 12 12.79 -22.87 -11.82
CA ASN A 12 13.71 -22.10 -10.96
C ASN A 12 14.30 -20.84 -11.60
N GLN A 13 13.89 -20.46 -12.81
CA GLN A 13 14.26 -19.15 -13.38
C GLN A 13 13.29 -18.06 -12.92
N ARG A 14 13.27 -17.76 -11.60
CA ARG A 14 12.67 -16.52 -11.11
C ARG A 14 13.68 -15.38 -11.30
N PRO A 15 13.28 -14.22 -11.86
CA PRO A 15 14.11 -13.03 -11.83
C PRO A 15 14.45 -12.67 -10.38
N SER A 16 15.72 -12.34 -10.14
CA SER A 16 16.24 -11.92 -8.84
C SER A 16 15.53 -10.66 -8.34
N PRO A 17 15.30 -10.50 -7.02
CA PRO A 17 14.71 -9.28 -6.48
C PRO A 17 15.68 -8.12 -6.74
N LEU A 18 15.18 -7.10 -7.44
CA LEU A 18 15.91 -5.94 -7.90
C LEU A 18 16.54 -5.14 -6.76
N GLY A 19 17.71 -4.58 -7.06
CA GLY A 19 18.55 -3.81 -6.17
C GLY A 19 17.92 -2.50 -5.68
N GLN A 20 18.34 -2.13 -4.47
CA GLN A 20 18.03 -0.88 -3.79
C GLN A 20 18.69 0.30 -4.55
N SER A 21 17.89 1.04 -5.32
CA SER A 21 18.28 2.34 -5.87
C SER A 21 17.94 3.44 -4.86
N SER A 22 18.98 4.06 -4.31
CA SER A 22 18.92 5.08 -3.26
C SER A 22 18.65 6.46 -3.86
N GLY A 23 17.46 6.98 -3.59
CA GLY A 23 17.10 8.38 -3.80
C GLY A 23 16.01 8.73 -2.80
N SER A 24 16.38 9.00 -1.54
CA SER A 24 15.42 9.27 -0.48
C SER A 24 14.64 10.57 -0.79
N PRO A 25 13.31 10.53 -0.95
CA PRO A 25 12.52 11.75 -0.84
C PRO A 25 12.66 12.29 0.58
N SER A 26 12.42 13.58 0.78
CA SER A 26 12.37 14.21 2.11
C SER A 26 11.51 13.38 3.05
N SER A 27 12.16 12.54 3.87
CA SER A 27 11.47 11.67 4.80
C SER A 27 10.89 12.56 5.88
N VAL A 28 9.56 12.57 6.01
CA VAL A 28 8.94 13.04 7.26
C VAL A 28 9.57 12.24 8.39
N ALA A 29 10.05 12.94 9.42
CA ALA A 29 10.61 12.26 10.57
C ALA A 29 9.48 11.49 11.28
N THR A 30 9.70 10.20 11.49
CA THR A 30 8.81 9.40 12.33
C THR A 30 8.94 9.84 13.78
N LEU A 31 7.82 9.83 14.50
CA LEU A 31 7.83 9.98 15.94
C LEU A 31 8.52 8.77 16.59
N ALA A 32 9.44 9.03 17.52
CA ALA A 32 10.04 8.00 18.34
C ALA A 32 8.97 7.39 19.25
N LEU A 33 8.72 6.09 19.11
CA LEU A 33 7.77 5.41 19.96
C LEU A 33 8.33 5.26 21.38
N PRO A 34 7.55 5.60 22.42
CA PRO A 34 7.99 5.39 23.78
C PRO A 34 8.09 3.89 24.06
N MET A 35 9.17 3.47 24.72
CA MET A 35 9.36 2.08 25.16
C MET A 35 8.53 1.83 26.44
N LEU A 36 7.21 1.82 26.29
CA LEU A 36 6.26 1.51 27.36
C LEU A 36 5.86 0.04 27.28
N SER A 37 5.68 -0.63 28.41
CA SER A 37 5.06 -1.96 28.47
C SER A 37 3.54 -1.87 28.22
N PRO A 38 2.86 -2.99 27.90
CA PRO A 38 1.41 -2.99 27.70
C PRO A 38 0.62 -2.43 28.90
N ASP A 39 1.05 -2.73 30.13
CA ASP A 39 0.40 -2.23 31.34
C ASP A 39 0.58 -0.72 31.53
N GLU A 40 1.76 -0.19 31.18
CA GLU A 40 2.04 1.25 31.22
C GLU A 40 1.23 2.00 30.15
N VAL A 41 1.16 1.47 28.94
CA VAL A 41 0.33 2.04 27.86
C VAL A 41 -1.14 2.08 28.27
N ARG A 42 -1.68 0.97 28.76
CA ARG A 42 -3.08 0.91 29.22
C ARG A 42 -3.33 1.93 30.33
N THR A 43 -2.45 1.99 31.33
CA THR A 43 -2.56 2.92 32.46
C THR A 43 -2.54 4.38 31.98
N ALA A 44 -1.66 4.72 31.03
CA ALA A 44 -1.57 6.05 30.48
C ALA A 44 -2.81 6.44 29.65
N VAL A 45 -3.35 5.51 28.85
CA VAL A 45 -4.59 5.72 28.10
C VAL A 45 -5.79 5.89 29.05
N GLU A 46 -5.92 5.05 30.07
CA GLU A 46 -6.99 5.15 31.08
C GLU A 46 -6.92 6.44 31.90
N ALA A 47 -5.71 6.96 32.12
CA ALA A 47 -5.48 8.24 32.79
C ALA A 47 -5.78 9.45 31.88
N GLY A 48 -6.09 9.26 30.60
CA GLY A 48 -6.36 10.32 29.65
C GLY A 48 -5.09 11.09 29.23
N SER A 49 -3.98 10.38 29.01
CA SER A 49 -2.75 10.97 28.47
C SER A 49 -3.04 11.78 27.20
N GLU A 50 -2.43 12.96 27.07
CA GLU A 50 -2.42 13.74 25.83
C GLU A 50 -1.14 13.50 25.00
N ASP A 51 -0.31 12.53 25.38
CA ASP A 51 0.90 12.16 24.63
C ASP A 51 0.54 11.29 23.41
N PRO A 52 0.72 11.76 22.17
CA PRO A 52 0.44 10.97 20.97
C PRO A 52 1.29 9.69 20.87
N GLY A 53 2.49 9.68 21.47
CA GLY A 53 3.36 8.50 21.52
C GLY A 53 2.74 7.33 22.30
N VAL A 54 1.95 7.61 23.34
CA VAL A 54 1.22 6.59 24.11
C VAL A 54 0.19 5.88 23.22
N TYR A 55 -0.52 6.64 22.40
CA TYR A 55 -1.53 6.10 21.50
C TYR A 55 -0.95 5.32 20.34
N LEU A 56 0.20 5.73 19.79
CA LEU A 56 0.93 4.92 18.82
C LEU A 56 1.41 3.59 19.42
N ALA A 57 1.92 3.61 20.66
CA ALA A 57 2.29 2.38 21.36
C ALA A 57 1.07 1.47 21.61
N ALA A 58 -0.08 2.06 21.99
CA ALA A 58 -1.34 1.33 22.15
C ALA A 58 -1.82 0.71 20.83
N ALA A 59 -1.73 1.46 19.73
CA ALA A 59 -2.08 0.97 18.40
C ALA A 59 -1.19 -0.19 17.96
N ARG A 60 0.12 -0.10 18.21
CA ARG A 60 1.07 -1.20 17.96
C ARG A 60 0.68 -2.44 18.76
N TYR A 61 0.40 -2.32 20.05
CA TYR A 61 -0.02 -3.45 20.86
C TYR A 61 -1.32 -4.08 20.40
N ALA A 62 -2.32 -3.25 20.05
CA ALA A 62 -3.57 -3.73 19.49
C ALA A 62 -3.33 -4.47 18.16
N ALA A 63 -2.45 -3.94 17.31
CA ALA A 63 -2.07 -4.58 16.05
C ALA A 63 -1.35 -5.92 16.26
N GLU A 64 -0.41 -6.01 17.20
CA GLU A 64 0.26 -7.28 17.55
C GLU A 64 -0.73 -8.34 18.07
N ASN A 65 -1.89 -7.92 18.59
CA ASN A 65 -2.96 -8.79 19.09
C ASN A 65 -4.13 -8.97 18.12
N ASN A 66 -3.99 -8.52 16.86
CA ASN A 66 -5.02 -8.60 15.83
C ASN A 66 -6.34 -7.88 16.19
N ASP A 67 -6.25 -6.79 16.95
CA ASP A 67 -7.38 -5.93 17.30
C ASP A 67 -7.35 -4.64 16.47
N ALA A 68 -7.82 -4.75 15.22
CA ALA A 68 -7.81 -3.63 14.27
C ALA A 68 -8.73 -2.48 14.70
N GLU A 69 -9.83 -2.77 15.40
CA GLU A 69 -10.76 -1.75 15.90
C GLU A 69 -10.09 -0.92 16.98
N LEU A 70 -9.48 -1.57 17.98
CA LEU A 70 -8.74 -0.89 19.02
C LEU A 70 -7.55 -0.12 18.45
N ALA A 71 -6.78 -0.73 17.54
CA ALA A 71 -5.64 -0.07 16.91
C ALA A 71 -6.07 1.22 16.20
N THR A 72 -7.15 1.15 15.41
CA THR A 72 -7.71 2.32 14.71
C THR A 72 -8.17 3.39 15.68
N ASN A 73 -8.89 3.00 16.75
CA ASN A 73 -9.39 3.95 17.74
C ASN A 73 -8.24 4.66 18.46
N MET A 74 -7.19 3.93 18.84
CA MET A 74 -6.01 4.53 19.46
C MET A 74 -5.32 5.50 18.51
N LEU A 75 -5.16 5.11 17.24
CA LEU A 75 -4.57 6.00 16.24
C LEU A 75 -5.37 7.29 16.04
N ALA A 76 -6.70 7.19 15.95
CA ALA A 76 -7.57 8.35 15.81
C ALA A 76 -7.43 9.31 17.00
N VAL A 77 -7.54 8.79 18.23
CA VAL A 77 -7.43 9.61 19.44
C VAL A 77 -6.05 10.26 19.57
N GLY A 78 -4.96 9.52 19.34
CA GLY A 78 -3.62 10.10 19.41
C GLY A 78 -3.34 11.14 18.33
N GLY A 79 -3.99 11.01 17.16
CA GLY A 79 -3.88 11.98 16.07
C GLY A 79 -4.43 13.35 16.46
N ASP A 80 -5.46 13.39 17.31
CA ASP A 80 -6.04 14.65 17.83
C ASP A 80 -5.09 15.40 18.78
N PHE A 81 -4.12 14.70 19.37
CA PHE A 81 -3.11 15.27 20.27
C PHE A 81 -1.75 15.53 19.62
N ALA A 82 -1.57 15.18 18.33
CA ALA A 82 -0.29 15.26 17.67
C ALA A 82 0.10 16.70 17.28
N ASP A 83 1.18 17.22 17.88
CA ASP A 83 1.79 18.50 17.48
C ASP A 83 2.36 18.46 16.05
N ASP A 84 2.81 17.28 15.59
CA ASP A 84 3.17 16.98 14.21
C ASP A 84 2.28 15.86 13.65
N PRO A 85 1.10 16.20 13.11
CA PRO A 85 0.19 15.21 12.56
C PRO A 85 0.79 14.41 11.39
N ALA A 86 1.65 15.03 10.58
CA ALA A 86 2.28 14.34 9.45
C ALA A 86 3.22 13.25 9.96
N GLY A 87 4.12 13.59 10.90
CA GLY A 87 5.01 12.62 11.54
C GLY A 87 4.25 11.51 12.28
N TYR A 88 3.15 11.88 12.96
CA TYR A 88 2.27 10.92 13.63
C TYR A 88 1.68 9.88 12.69
N TRP A 89 1.02 10.34 11.62
CA TRP A 89 0.40 9.43 10.66
C TRP A 89 1.43 8.61 9.89
N VAL A 90 2.63 9.15 9.62
CA VAL A 90 3.73 8.38 9.04
C VAL A 90 4.19 7.26 9.97
N THR A 91 4.32 7.50 11.28
CA THR A 91 4.62 6.43 12.25
C THR A 91 3.50 5.40 12.34
N ALA A 92 2.24 5.83 12.24
CA ALA A 92 1.09 4.92 12.22
C ALA A 92 1.12 3.98 11.00
N ILE A 93 1.59 4.47 9.86
CA ILE A 93 1.80 3.67 8.64
C ILE A 93 2.84 2.58 8.88
N ASP A 94 3.95 2.91 9.54
CA ASP A 94 4.99 1.92 9.86
C ASP A 94 4.45 0.82 10.78
N ILE A 95 3.64 1.19 11.79
CA ILE A 95 2.96 0.21 12.66
C ILE A 95 2.04 -0.72 11.84
N ALA A 96 1.27 -0.16 10.91
CA ALA A 96 0.38 -0.92 10.04
C ALA A 96 1.16 -1.87 9.13
N ALA A 97 2.31 -1.44 8.59
CA ALA A 97 3.18 -2.26 7.75
C ALA A 97 3.89 -3.38 8.52
N GLU A 98 4.24 -3.15 9.80
CA GLU A 98 4.90 -4.13 10.68
C GLU A 98 3.95 -5.22 11.20
N ALA A 99 2.64 -5.00 11.16
CA ALA A 99 1.65 -5.87 11.82
C ALA A 99 1.50 -7.29 11.25
N ASP A 100 2.25 -7.67 10.21
CA ASP A 100 2.18 -8.95 9.47
C ASP A 100 0.74 -9.41 9.15
N ASN A 101 -0.17 -8.43 9.02
CA ASN A 101 -1.58 -8.64 8.85
C ASN A 101 -2.11 -7.65 7.83
N ALA A 102 -2.09 -8.11 6.59
CA ALA A 102 -2.72 -7.53 5.43
C ALA A 102 -4.04 -6.77 5.70
N HIS A 103 -4.99 -7.41 6.38
CA HIS A 103 -6.33 -6.86 6.56
C HIS A 103 -6.32 -5.68 7.52
N MET A 104 -5.53 -5.78 8.58
CA MET A 104 -5.34 -4.68 9.51
C MET A 104 -4.56 -3.53 8.87
N ALA A 105 -3.51 -3.83 8.10
CA ALA A 105 -2.73 -2.81 7.40
C ALA A 105 -3.62 -1.98 6.45
N VAL A 106 -4.48 -2.67 5.67
CA VAL A 106 -5.46 -2.05 4.76
C VAL A 106 -6.52 -1.26 5.53
N ALA A 107 -7.02 -1.80 6.64
CA ALA A 107 -8.01 -1.12 7.50
C ALA A 107 -7.46 0.18 8.08
N LEU A 108 -6.27 0.12 8.71
CA LEU A 108 -5.60 1.27 9.30
C LEU A 108 -5.28 2.32 8.23
N ALA A 109 -4.70 1.90 7.11
CA ALA A 109 -4.40 2.79 5.99
C ALA A 109 -5.62 3.56 5.48
N ASN A 110 -6.76 2.88 5.32
CA ASN A 110 -8.00 3.53 4.93
C ASN A 110 -8.43 4.60 5.93
N GLN A 111 -8.36 4.31 7.22
CA GLN A 111 -8.75 5.24 8.27
C GLN A 111 -7.81 6.45 8.35
N ILE A 112 -6.50 6.22 8.21
CA ILE A 112 -5.49 7.28 8.13
C ILE A 112 -5.81 8.25 6.98
N LEU A 113 -6.15 7.73 5.80
CA LEU A 113 -6.50 8.58 4.64
C LEU A 113 -7.77 9.38 4.88
N LEU A 114 -8.81 8.76 5.45
CA LEU A 114 -10.06 9.43 5.77
C LEU A 114 -9.86 10.54 6.82
N ALA A 115 -9.01 10.30 7.82
CA ALA A 115 -8.68 11.31 8.84
C ALA A 115 -7.85 12.47 8.26
N ALA A 116 -6.96 12.18 7.30
CA ALA A 116 -6.07 13.17 6.70
C ALA A 116 -6.72 13.97 5.56
N GLU A 117 -7.76 13.47 4.88
CA GLU A 117 -8.30 14.01 3.60
C GLU A 117 -8.51 15.53 3.56
N ARG A 118 -8.91 16.13 4.69
CA ARG A 118 -9.25 17.56 4.80
C ARG A 118 -8.16 18.42 5.43
N GLN A 119 -6.97 17.86 5.58
CA GLN A 119 -5.88 18.47 6.33
C GLN A 119 -4.77 18.92 5.40
N ASP A 120 -4.03 19.97 5.78
CA ASP A 120 -2.96 20.53 4.94
C ASP A 120 -1.81 19.52 4.71
N TYR A 121 -1.64 18.57 5.62
CA TYR A 121 -0.65 17.49 5.52
C TYR A 121 -1.11 16.29 4.68
N TYR A 122 -2.33 16.32 4.12
CA TYR A 122 -2.87 15.23 3.31
C TYR A 122 -1.95 14.78 2.18
N PRO A 123 -1.36 15.66 1.35
CA PRO A 123 -0.52 15.22 0.23
C PRO A 123 0.68 14.38 0.68
N THR A 124 1.25 14.71 1.84
CA THR A 124 2.39 14.01 2.43
C THR A 124 2.00 12.62 2.93
N VAL A 125 0.90 12.53 3.69
CA VAL A 125 0.36 11.25 4.18
C VAL A 125 -0.05 10.36 3.02
N TYR A 126 -0.77 10.92 2.05
CA TYR A 126 -1.20 10.23 0.85
C TYR A 126 -0.03 9.64 0.06
N SER A 127 1.00 10.45 -0.21
CA SER A 127 2.18 9.99 -0.96
C SER A 127 2.94 8.88 -0.21
N THR A 128 3.15 9.05 1.09
CA THR A 128 3.92 8.10 1.91
C THR A 128 3.17 6.78 2.05
N LEU A 129 1.88 6.83 2.35
CA LEU A 129 1.04 5.64 2.48
C LEU A 129 0.88 4.92 1.14
N GLY A 130 0.76 5.66 0.04
CA GLY A 130 0.70 5.07 -1.30
C GLY A 130 1.94 4.23 -1.60
N GLU A 131 3.13 4.73 -1.29
CA GLU A 131 4.38 3.99 -1.47
C GLU A 131 4.47 2.78 -0.54
N ALA A 132 4.12 2.95 0.74
CA ALA A 132 4.16 1.87 1.73
C ALA A 132 3.21 0.72 1.37
N LEU A 133 1.96 1.03 1.04
CA LEU A 133 0.97 0.04 0.59
C LEU A 133 1.38 -0.62 -0.72
N TYR A 134 1.94 0.14 -1.66
CA TYR A 134 2.42 -0.41 -2.91
C TYR A 134 3.53 -1.45 -2.68
N ARG A 135 4.51 -1.14 -1.83
CA ARG A 135 5.56 -2.09 -1.43
C ARG A 135 4.99 -3.30 -0.71
N ALA A 136 4.05 -3.11 0.21
CA ALA A 136 3.38 -4.21 0.90
C ALA A 136 2.63 -5.15 -0.07
N ALA A 137 1.97 -4.59 -1.08
CA ALA A 137 1.26 -5.33 -2.11
C ALA A 137 2.19 -6.10 -3.07
N LEU A 138 3.48 -5.77 -3.13
CA LEU A 138 4.50 -6.49 -3.89
C LEU A 138 5.12 -7.65 -3.12
N THR A 139 5.06 -7.65 -1.79
CA THR A 139 5.75 -8.63 -0.94
C THR A 139 5.02 -9.98 -0.98
N PRO A 140 5.66 -11.05 -1.51
CA PRO A 140 5.04 -12.37 -1.53
C PRO A 140 4.81 -12.90 -0.11
N GLY A 141 3.64 -13.49 0.14
CA GLY A 141 3.30 -14.10 1.42
C GLY A 141 2.58 -13.17 2.41
N ASN A 142 2.59 -11.85 2.17
CA ASN A 142 1.83 -10.91 3.00
C ASN A 142 0.31 -11.09 2.87
N PHE A 143 -0.14 -11.64 1.74
CA PHE A 143 -1.54 -11.90 1.47
C PHE A 143 -1.70 -13.29 0.83
N ASP A 144 -2.73 -14.03 1.24
CA ASP A 144 -3.26 -15.14 0.45
C ASP A 144 -4.41 -14.66 -0.46
N PHE A 145 -4.72 -15.44 -1.49
CA PHE A 145 -5.70 -15.04 -2.50
C PHE A 145 -7.10 -14.83 -1.92
N GLU A 146 -7.53 -15.67 -0.98
CA GLU A 146 -8.84 -15.55 -0.35
C GLU A 146 -8.90 -14.29 0.53
N GLY A 147 -7.85 -14.02 1.28
CA GLY A 147 -7.69 -12.79 2.04
C GLY A 147 -7.79 -11.55 1.16
N VAL A 148 -7.09 -11.48 0.03
CA VAL A 148 -7.20 -10.33 -0.89
C VAL A 148 -8.60 -10.24 -1.51
N ARG A 149 -9.21 -11.37 -1.87
CA ARG A 149 -10.58 -11.40 -2.41
C ARG A 149 -11.59 -10.84 -1.40
N ASP A 150 -11.47 -11.22 -0.13
CA ASP A 150 -12.32 -10.73 0.94
C ASP A 150 -12.09 -9.23 1.23
N LEU A 151 -10.86 -8.74 1.03
CA LEU A 151 -10.56 -7.30 1.08
C LEU A 151 -11.27 -6.50 0.00
N VAL A 152 -11.37 -7.03 -1.24
CA VAL A 152 -12.09 -6.33 -2.32
C VAL A 152 -13.53 -6.03 -1.94
N GLU A 153 -14.22 -7.00 -1.32
CA GLU A 153 -15.61 -6.83 -0.89
C GLU A 153 -15.71 -5.91 0.33
N SER A 154 -14.91 -6.18 1.36
CA SER A 154 -14.91 -5.42 2.63
C SER A 154 -14.57 -3.94 2.42
N PHE A 155 -13.74 -3.64 1.42
CA PHE A 155 -13.25 -2.29 1.15
C PHE A 155 -13.78 -1.71 -0.17
N ARG A 156 -14.97 -2.13 -0.64
CA ARG A 156 -15.55 -1.59 -1.90
C ARG A 156 -15.73 -0.08 -1.89
N ASN A 157 -15.99 0.50 -0.71
CA ASN A 157 -16.22 1.92 -0.48
C ASN A 157 -15.02 2.60 0.19
N ALA A 158 -13.88 1.91 0.27
CA ALA A 158 -12.67 2.47 0.84
C ALA A 158 -12.09 3.57 -0.05
N HIS A 159 -11.14 4.31 0.52
CA HIS A 159 -10.38 5.31 -0.20
C HIS A 159 -9.81 4.71 -1.50
N PRO A 160 -9.94 5.39 -2.66
CA PRO A 160 -9.48 4.88 -3.94
C PRO A 160 -8.02 4.41 -3.98
N LEU A 161 -7.12 5.06 -3.23
CA LEU A 161 -5.73 4.61 -3.05
C LEU A 161 -5.64 3.20 -2.46
N VAL A 162 -6.40 2.91 -1.41
CA VAL A 162 -6.43 1.60 -0.75
C VAL A 162 -6.94 0.53 -1.72
N ARG A 163 -8.04 0.84 -2.42
CA ARG A 163 -8.62 -0.06 -3.43
C ARG A 163 -7.63 -0.37 -4.57
N THR A 164 -6.87 0.63 -4.99
CA THR A 164 -5.79 0.46 -5.99
C THR A 164 -4.73 -0.53 -5.51
N MET A 165 -4.35 -0.46 -4.24
CA MET A 165 -3.32 -1.35 -3.68
C MET A 165 -3.84 -2.77 -3.44
N ILE A 166 -5.12 -2.94 -3.09
CA ILE A 166 -5.78 -4.25 -3.10
C ILE A 166 -5.76 -4.84 -4.53
N ALA A 167 -6.07 -4.03 -5.55
CA ALA A 167 -5.97 -4.47 -6.95
C ALA A 167 -4.53 -4.86 -7.32
N ARG A 168 -3.52 -4.13 -6.83
CA ARG A 168 -2.12 -4.49 -7.05
C ARG A 168 -1.76 -5.83 -6.42
N ALA A 169 -2.25 -6.11 -5.21
CA ALA A 169 -2.04 -7.38 -4.54
C ALA A 169 -2.66 -8.54 -5.33
N LEU A 170 -3.85 -8.36 -5.93
CA LEU A 170 -4.48 -9.38 -6.78
C LEU A 170 -3.60 -9.81 -7.96
N ILE A 171 -2.86 -8.88 -8.57
CA ILE A 171 -1.98 -9.16 -9.71
C ILE A 171 -0.88 -10.17 -9.34
N THR A 172 -0.46 -10.24 -8.07
CA THR A 172 0.61 -11.16 -7.63
C THR A 172 0.23 -12.64 -7.71
N PHE A 173 -1.06 -12.97 -7.76
CA PHE A 173 -1.51 -14.36 -7.77
C PHE A 173 -1.47 -15.02 -9.16
N ASP A 174 -1.22 -14.26 -10.23
CA ASP A 174 -1.13 -14.74 -11.62
C ASP A 174 -2.29 -15.69 -12.01
N ARG A 175 -3.51 -15.23 -11.73
CA ARG A 175 -4.75 -15.95 -12.02
C ARG A 175 -5.67 -15.06 -12.82
N LEU A 176 -6.31 -15.63 -13.85
CA LEU A 176 -7.26 -14.90 -14.69
C LEU A 176 -8.35 -14.19 -13.87
N ILE A 177 -8.91 -14.87 -12.87
CA ILE A 177 -9.94 -14.26 -12.01
C ILE A 177 -9.39 -13.10 -11.17
N ALA A 178 -8.14 -13.21 -10.69
CA ALA A 178 -7.50 -12.14 -9.94
C ALA A 178 -7.24 -10.92 -10.84
N PHE A 179 -6.79 -11.15 -12.07
CA PHE A 179 -6.62 -10.12 -13.08
C PHE A 179 -7.93 -9.41 -13.43
N GLN A 180 -9.04 -10.15 -13.57
CA GLN A 180 -10.33 -9.55 -13.87
C GLN A 180 -10.87 -8.73 -12.68
N SER A 181 -10.71 -9.24 -11.46
CA SER A 181 -11.05 -8.48 -10.25
C SER A 181 -10.21 -7.21 -10.11
N ALA A 182 -8.91 -7.28 -10.40
CA ALA A 182 -8.02 -6.11 -10.38
C ALA A 182 -8.47 -5.06 -11.41
N GLU A 183 -8.71 -5.48 -12.66
CA GLU A 183 -9.18 -4.61 -13.74
C GLU A 183 -10.47 -3.89 -13.37
N ASN A 184 -11.49 -4.63 -12.91
CA ASN A 184 -12.78 -4.05 -12.53
C ASN A 184 -12.63 -2.97 -11.44
N VAL A 185 -11.73 -3.18 -10.47
CA VAL A 185 -11.46 -2.20 -9.42
C VAL A 185 -10.78 -0.96 -9.99
N LEU A 186 -9.75 -1.14 -10.83
CA LEU A 186 -8.95 -0.06 -11.40
C LEU A 186 -9.78 0.78 -12.38
N GLU A 187 -10.54 0.16 -13.27
CA GLU A 187 -11.45 0.85 -14.19
C GLU A 187 -12.50 1.66 -13.44
N ALA A 188 -13.07 1.12 -12.35
CA ALA A 188 -14.03 1.86 -11.54
C ALA A 188 -13.41 3.12 -10.89
N ILE A 189 -12.11 3.11 -10.59
CA ILE A 189 -11.38 4.27 -10.05
C ILE A 189 -11.04 5.26 -11.17
N LEU A 190 -10.60 4.77 -12.33
CA LEU A 190 -10.19 5.59 -13.46
C LEU A 190 -11.37 6.26 -14.17
N ASN A 191 -12.58 5.70 -14.06
CA ASN A 191 -13.82 6.27 -14.59
C ASN A 191 -14.43 7.36 -13.67
N THR A 192 -13.63 7.96 -12.79
CA THR A 192 -14.03 9.11 -11.95
C THR A 192 -13.55 10.43 -12.56
N ASP A 193 -14.06 11.56 -12.07
CA ASP A 193 -13.73 12.90 -12.61
C ASP A 193 -12.24 13.26 -12.50
N ILE A 194 -11.52 12.65 -11.55
CA ILE A 194 -10.08 12.87 -11.33
C ILE A 194 -9.39 11.49 -11.31
N PRO A 195 -8.94 10.99 -12.48
CA PRO A 195 -8.29 9.69 -12.55
C PRO A 195 -6.97 9.71 -11.78
N MET A 196 -6.78 8.70 -10.94
CA MET A 196 -5.61 8.56 -10.08
C MET A 196 -4.41 7.96 -10.81
N GLN A 197 -3.23 8.53 -10.56
CA GLN A 197 -1.99 8.09 -11.19
C GLN A 197 -1.51 6.74 -10.64
N GLU A 198 -1.78 6.45 -9.37
CA GLU A 198 -1.55 5.12 -8.79
C GLU A 198 -2.36 4.04 -9.51
N ALA A 199 -3.63 4.33 -9.84
CA ALA A 199 -4.48 3.38 -10.53
C ALA A 199 -3.98 3.10 -11.96
N ARG A 200 -3.49 4.13 -12.66
CA ARG A 200 -2.83 3.96 -13.96
C ARG A 200 -1.55 3.14 -13.86
N LEU A 201 -0.70 3.42 -12.87
CA LEU A 201 0.52 2.64 -12.63
C LEU A 201 0.21 1.14 -12.50
N VAL A 202 -0.75 0.81 -11.65
CA VAL A 202 -1.17 -0.57 -11.37
C VAL A 202 -1.88 -1.20 -12.57
N LEU A 203 -2.67 -0.43 -13.34
CA LEU A 203 -3.29 -0.92 -14.57
C LEU A 203 -2.23 -1.29 -15.63
N GLY A 204 -1.18 -0.48 -15.77
CA GLY A 204 -0.06 -0.84 -16.64
C GLY A 204 0.67 -2.12 -16.18
N GLU A 205 0.84 -2.33 -14.87
CA GLU A 205 1.38 -3.60 -14.35
C GLU A 205 0.46 -4.79 -14.61
N LEU A 206 -0.86 -4.60 -14.56
CA LEU A 206 -1.83 -5.63 -14.95
C LEU A 206 -1.69 -6.00 -16.43
N TYR A 207 -1.60 -5.01 -17.32
CA TYR A 207 -1.39 -5.26 -18.75
C TYR A 207 -0.07 -5.99 -19.02
N ALA A 208 1.01 -5.56 -18.39
CA ALA A 208 2.30 -6.24 -18.50
C ALA A 208 2.23 -7.69 -18.02
N ALA A 209 1.55 -7.96 -16.89
CA ALA A 209 1.35 -9.31 -16.37
C ALA A 209 0.53 -10.21 -17.33
N ARG A 210 -0.33 -9.62 -18.16
CA ARG A 210 -1.09 -10.33 -19.21
C ARG A 210 -0.32 -10.45 -20.54
N GLY A 211 0.89 -9.92 -20.62
CA GLY A 211 1.70 -9.91 -21.84
C GLY A 211 1.38 -8.76 -22.82
N ASP A 212 0.52 -7.81 -22.44
CA ASP A 212 0.19 -6.64 -23.26
C ASP A 212 1.14 -5.48 -22.95
N SER A 213 2.34 -5.55 -23.52
CA SER A 213 3.40 -4.56 -23.30
C SER A 213 3.09 -3.18 -23.90
N GLU A 214 2.25 -3.12 -24.93
CA GLU A 214 1.86 -1.86 -25.57
C GLU A 214 0.88 -1.10 -24.68
N ALA A 215 -0.17 -1.77 -24.20
CA ALA A 215 -1.11 -1.18 -23.25
C ALA A 215 -0.41 -0.78 -21.92
N ALA A 216 0.51 -1.62 -21.43
CA ALA A 216 1.31 -1.30 -20.25
C ALA A 216 2.11 0.01 -20.42
N ARG A 217 2.76 0.16 -21.57
CA ARG A 217 3.55 1.36 -21.91
C ARG A 217 2.70 2.61 -21.89
N LEU A 218 1.52 2.58 -22.53
CA LEU A 218 0.61 3.72 -22.60
C LEU A 218 0.19 4.20 -21.20
N GLU A 219 -0.13 3.28 -20.30
CA GLU A 219 -0.51 3.64 -18.93
C GLU A 219 0.66 4.25 -18.14
N TRP A 220 1.86 3.69 -18.25
CA TRP A 220 3.02 4.23 -17.54
C TRP A 220 3.52 5.57 -18.11
N GLU A 221 3.40 5.79 -19.42
CA GLU A 221 3.64 7.10 -20.02
C GLU A 221 2.61 8.13 -19.53
N ALA A 222 1.33 7.76 -19.45
CA ALA A 222 0.29 8.62 -18.89
C ALA A 222 0.55 9.00 -17.41
N VAL A 223 1.14 8.09 -16.62
CA VAL A 223 1.61 8.40 -15.26
C VAL A 223 2.68 9.50 -15.28
N LEU A 224 3.60 9.49 -16.23
CA LEU A 224 4.67 10.50 -16.30
C LEU A 224 4.18 11.87 -16.77
N GLU A 225 3.10 11.90 -17.55
CA GLU A 225 2.47 13.13 -18.06
C GLU A 225 1.56 13.83 -17.04
N GLY A 226 1.24 13.17 -15.92
CA GLY A 226 0.38 13.74 -14.88
C GLY A 226 0.99 14.95 -14.15
N ASP A 227 0.19 16.00 -13.97
CA ASP A 227 0.61 17.27 -13.33
C ASP A 227 1.01 17.11 -11.85
N ARG A 228 0.45 16.11 -11.15
CA ARG A 228 0.63 15.91 -9.70
C ARG A 228 1.00 14.47 -9.38
N VAL A 229 2.16 14.06 -9.85
CA VAL A 229 2.69 12.70 -9.65
C VAL A 229 3.78 12.74 -8.57
N SER A 230 3.58 11.92 -7.53
CA SER A 230 4.56 11.77 -6.45
C SER A 230 5.92 11.30 -7.01
N PRO A 231 7.04 11.61 -6.33
CA PRO A 231 8.36 11.16 -6.78
C PRO A 231 8.46 9.65 -6.99
N TRP A 232 7.97 8.86 -6.01
CA TRP A 232 8.05 7.39 -6.07
C TRP A 232 7.27 6.79 -7.24
N LEU A 233 6.09 7.35 -7.59
CA LEU A 233 5.29 6.91 -8.73
C LEU A 233 6.05 7.13 -10.04
N ARG A 234 6.66 8.31 -10.19
CA ARG A 234 7.42 8.69 -11.37
C ARG A 234 8.63 7.79 -11.56
N ASP A 235 9.33 7.50 -10.47
CA ASP A 235 10.51 6.62 -10.50
C ASP A 235 10.12 5.18 -10.80
N ARG A 236 9.01 4.68 -10.24
CA ARG A 236 8.49 3.34 -10.54
C ARG A 236 8.03 3.21 -11.98
N ALA A 237 7.28 4.17 -12.51
CA ALA A 237 6.84 4.17 -13.91
C ALA A 237 8.03 4.15 -14.89
N ARG A 238 9.07 4.96 -14.62
CA ARG A 238 10.31 4.94 -15.42
C ARG A 238 11.03 3.60 -15.36
N ALA A 239 11.12 2.98 -14.19
CA ALA A 239 11.73 1.67 -14.03
C ALA A 239 10.98 0.62 -14.85
N LEU A 240 9.66 0.58 -14.75
CA LEU A 240 8.79 -0.33 -15.49
C LEU A 240 8.91 -0.15 -17.01
N LEU A 241 8.94 1.09 -17.51
CA LEU A 241 9.16 1.37 -18.94
C LEU A 241 10.53 0.88 -19.43
N ALA A 242 11.56 0.97 -18.60
CA ALA A 242 12.90 0.48 -18.94
C ALA A 242 13.01 -1.05 -18.98
N GLU A 243 12.10 -1.75 -18.30
CA GLU A 243 12.03 -3.23 -18.26
C GLU A 243 11.27 -3.84 -19.43
N LEU A 244 10.50 -3.04 -20.20
CA LEU A 244 9.73 -3.56 -21.33
C LEU A 244 10.62 -4.07 -22.49
N PRO A 245 10.21 -5.15 -23.18
CA PRO A 245 10.81 -5.53 -24.45
C PRO A 245 10.74 -4.37 -25.45
N ARG A 246 11.82 -4.19 -26.21
CA ARG A 246 11.89 -3.22 -27.30
C ARG A 246 11.11 -3.67 -28.52
#